data_AF-A0AA50KFK4-F1
#
_entry.id   AF-A0AA50KFK4-F1
#
_cell.length_a   1.000
_cell.length_b   1.000
_cell.length_c   1.000
_cell.angle_alpha   90.00
_cell.angle_beta   90.00
_cell.angle_gamma   90.00
#
_symmetry.space_group_name_H-M   'P 1'
#
loop_
_entity.id
_entity.type
_entity.pdbx_description
1 polymer ?
#
loop_
_entity_poly.entity_id
_entity_poly.type
_entity_poly.pdbx_seq_one_letter_code
_entity_poly.pdbx_strand_id
1 'polypeptide(L)'
;MSLKDSVDEVLRKIGRNIMLFQELEHLLKFIVANGELSGFSRDLEKIKAARVKNISKQTMGTLVGQYIENTNLDSEAISSEPEVIDDAYLSFRFHLECDATNYEAKKVRLANLVSNRNKLVHHLLPRFDSNSVDSCRIIGDELDEQSKEIREEIEDLKANVSALDRAKNLLVSFLNSEEGKKIMEYSYLINTPLVIMLGKIAVQRQRADGWTLINTAGQLLKQHLPEEVAVLKENYGHKSLKSLILATEIFDMHEETTDKGGTRVLYRLKSGCELSFAKPADEQIILTSKLISNSGD
;
A
#
# COMPACT_ATOMS: atom_id res chain seq x y z
N MET A 1 44.43 28.08 21.06
CA MET A 1 43.13 27.69 21.65
C MET A 1 43.41 27.25 23.08
N SER A 2 42.72 27.79 24.08
CA SER A 2 42.92 27.32 25.46
C SER A 2 42.34 25.90 25.62
N LEU A 3 42.80 25.14 26.61
CA LEU A 3 42.24 23.81 26.90
C LEU A 3 40.72 23.88 27.13
N LYS A 4 40.27 24.92 27.83
CA LYS A 4 38.86 25.18 28.07
C LYS A 4 38.09 25.37 26.77
N ASP A 5 38.59 26.22 25.86
CA ASP A 5 37.94 26.45 24.56
C ASP A 5 37.84 25.14 23.75
N SER A 6 38.87 24.30 23.81
CA SER A 6 38.88 23.00 23.13
C SER A 6 37.85 22.02 23.70
N VAL A 7 37.68 21.98 25.01
CA VAL A 7 36.65 21.15 25.67
C VAL A 7 35.25 21.65 25.34
N ASP A 8 35.01 22.96 25.45
CA ASP A 8 33.71 23.57 25.17
C ASP A 8 33.29 23.32 23.70
N GLU A 9 34.23 23.36 22.77
CA GLU A 9 33.97 23.06 21.36
C GLU A 9 33.61 21.58 21.13
N VAL A 10 34.27 20.63 21.80
CA VAL A 10 33.90 19.21 21.74
C VAL A 10 32.49 19.00 22.29
N LEU A 11 32.16 19.59 23.43
CA LEU A 11 30.81 19.49 24.03
C LEU A 11 29.74 20.06 23.08
N ARG A 12 30.02 21.18 22.41
CA ARG A 12 29.15 21.75 21.38
C ARG A 12 28.93 20.78 20.22
N LYS A 13 29.99 20.13 19.73
CA LYS A 13 29.94 19.15 18.64
C LYS A 13 29.18 17.87 19.03
N ILE A 14 29.31 17.41 20.27
CA ILE A 14 28.50 16.31 20.82
C ILE A 14 27.02 16.68 20.75
N GLY A 15 26.65 17.86 21.28
CA GLY A 15 25.27 18.33 21.24
C GLY A 15 24.70 18.42 19.83
N ARG A 16 25.49 18.98 18.88
CA ARG A 16 25.13 19.01 17.46
C ARG A 16 24.84 17.62 16.90
N ASN A 17 25.72 16.65 17.12
CA ASN A 17 25.56 15.30 16.56
C ASN A 17 24.37 14.56 17.19
N ILE A 18 24.11 14.78 18.49
CA ILE A 18 22.91 14.24 19.15
C ILE A 18 21.64 14.80 18.48
N MET A 19 21.58 16.10 18.23
CA MET A 19 20.43 16.71 17.55
C MET A 19 20.23 16.16 16.13
N LEU A 20 21.32 15.96 15.38
CA LEU A 20 21.26 15.36 14.05
C LEU A 20 20.74 13.91 14.09
N PHE A 21 21.21 13.08 15.03
CA PHE A 21 20.66 11.73 15.20
C PHE A 21 19.17 11.74 15.60
N GLN A 22 18.73 12.71 16.40
CA GLN A 22 17.31 12.86 16.75
C GLN A 22 16.46 13.27 15.54
N GLU A 23 16.95 14.18 14.69
CA GLU A 23 16.28 14.54 13.42
C GLU A 23 16.17 13.32 12.50
N LEU A 24 17.26 12.57 12.34
CA LEU A 24 17.28 11.34 11.55
C LEU A 24 16.27 10.30 12.08
N GLU A 25 16.22 10.08 13.39
CA GLU A 25 15.24 9.18 14.01
C GLU A 25 13.80 9.67 13.78
N HIS A 26 13.57 10.99 13.85
CA HIS A 26 12.25 11.57 13.61
C HIS A 26 11.77 11.32 12.17
N LEU A 27 12.65 11.49 11.18
CA LEU A 27 12.35 11.20 9.78
C LEU A 27 12.07 9.71 9.55
N LEU A 28 12.87 8.82 10.14
CA LEU A 28 12.62 7.37 10.08
C LEU A 28 11.27 7.00 10.70
N LYS A 29 10.93 7.55 11.86
CA LYS A 29 9.61 7.36 12.50
C LYS A 29 8.48 7.78 11.57
N PHE A 30 8.62 8.92 10.91
CA PHE A 30 7.63 9.39 9.95
C PHE A 30 7.47 8.38 8.81
N ILE A 31 8.56 8.01 8.13
CA ILE A 31 8.50 7.11 6.97
C ILE A 31 7.90 5.76 7.36
N VAL A 32 8.41 5.12 8.41
CA VAL A 32 7.96 3.77 8.81
C VAL A 32 6.51 3.76 9.31
N ALA A 33 6.06 4.84 9.96
CA ALA A 33 4.67 4.97 10.38
C ALA A 33 3.71 5.24 9.22
N ASN A 34 4.22 5.72 8.09
CA ASN A 34 3.43 6.21 6.98
C ASN A 34 3.59 5.42 5.68
N GLY A 35 4.61 4.58 5.57
CA GLY A 35 4.92 3.82 4.36
C GLY A 35 4.06 2.58 4.17
N GLU A 36 3.28 2.17 5.17
CA GLU A 36 2.37 1.03 5.05
C GLU A 36 1.13 1.22 5.91
N LEU A 37 -0.02 0.82 5.37
CA LEU A 37 -1.30 0.78 6.07
C LEU A 37 -2.16 -0.32 5.44
N SER A 38 -2.62 -1.27 6.25
CA SER A 38 -3.54 -2.31 5.81
C SER A 38 -4.62 -2.55 6.87
N GLY A 39 -5.86 -2.75 6.44
CA GLY A 39 -6.98 -3.03 7.33
C GLY A 39 -8.35 -2.77 6.72
N PHE A 40 -9.39 -3.15 7.46
CA PHE A 40 -10.77 -2.80 7.11
C PHE A 40 -11.01 -1.30 7.21
N SER A 41 -11.79 -0.77 6.26
CA SER A 41 -12.12 0.65 6.12
C SER A 41 -12.55 1.30 7.45
N ARG A 42 -13.42 0.61 8.21
CA ARG A 42 -13.93 1.01 9.54
C ARG A 42 -12.86 1.17 10.63
N ASP A 43 -11.73 0.49 10.50
CA ASP A 43 -10.68 0.44 11.52
C ASP A 43 -9.38 1.14 11.10
N LEU A 44 -9.27 1.60 9.84
CA LEU A 44 -8.05 2.23 9.30
C LEU A 44 -7.56 3.39 10.16
N GLU A 45 -8.44 4.25 10.66
CA GLU A 45 -8.06 5.38 11.52
C GLU A 45 -7.45 4.91 12.85
N LYS A 46 -8.04 3.88 13.48
CA LYS A 46 -7.55 3.29 14.72
C LYS A 46 -6.22 2.57 14.50
N ILE A 47 -6.12 1.78 13.44
CA ILE A 47 -4.88 1.07 13.04
C ILE A 47 -3.77 2.09 12.82
N LYS A 48 -4.07 3.18 12.11
CA LYS A 48 -3.12 4.25 11.85
C LYS A 48 -2.64 4.92 13.14
N ALA A 49 -3.55 5.30 14.02
CA ALA A 49 -3.21 5.92 15.30
C ALA A 49 -2.37 4.97 16.19
N ALA A 50 -2.73 3.69 16.25
CA ALA A 50 -1.99 2.67 16.98
C ALA A 50 -0.57 2.48 16.42
N ARG A 51 -0.42 2.43 15.09
CA ARG A 51 0.89 2.31 14.42
C ARG A 51 1.79 3.50 14.72
N VAL A 52 1.27 4.73 14.60
CA VAL A 52 2.03 5.96 14.95
C VAL A 52 2.46 5.94 16.42
N LYS A 53 1.58 5.54 17.34
CA LYS A 53 1.89 5.44 18.77
C LYS A 53 2.91 4.34 19.11
N ASN A 54 2.90 3.24 18.37
CA ASN A 54 3.90 2.18 18.54
C ASN A 54 5.28 2.67 18.07
N ILE A 55 5.34 3.20 16.85
CA ILE A 55 6.59 3.64 16.20
C ILE A 55 7.24 4.80 16.93
N SER A 56 6.46 5.72 17.51
CA SER A 56 7.02 6.84 18.28
C SER A 56 7.87 6.41 19.48
N LYS A 57 7.65 5.20 20.00
CA LYS A 57 8.40 4.61 21.13
C LYS A 57 9.60 3.78 20.71
N GLN A 58 9.76 3.50 19.41
CA GLN A 58 10.85 2.68 18.91
C GLN A 58 12.14 3.48 18.78
N THR A 59 13.27 2.77 18.87
CA THR A 59 14.61 3.35 18.73
C THR A 59 15.04 3.36 17.28
N MET A 60 15.98 4.25 16.92
CA MET A 60 16.59 4.30 15.60
C MET A 60 17.02 2.93 15.04
N GLY A 61 17.60 2.04 15.87
CA GLY A 61 18.04 0.71 15.42
C GLY A 61 16.88 -0.15 14.90
N THR A 62 15.76 -0.17 15.63
CA THR A 62 14.54 -0.89 15.21
C THR A 62 13.94 -0.27 13.95
N LEU A 63 13.91 1.07 13.89
CA LEU A 63 13.35 1.81 12.75
C LEU A 63 14.15 1.59 11.47
N VAL A 64 15.48 1.53 11.56
CA VAL A 64 16.35 1.21 10.43
C VAL A 64 16.05 -0.19 9.88
N GLY A 65 15.87 -1.18 10.75
CA GLY A 65 15.47 -2.53 10.33
C GLY A 65 14.16 -2.53 9.55
N GLN A 66 13.12 -1.91 10.11
CA GLN A 66 11.81 -1.80 9.45
C GLN A 66 11.87 -1.00 8.14
N TYR A 67 12.66 0.08 8.09
CA TYR A 67 12.84 0.87 6.87
C TYR A 67 13.49 0.06 5.75
N ILE A 68 14.51 -0.74 6.08
CA ILE A 68 15.21 -1.61 5.11
C ILE A 68 14.29 -2.72 4.63
N GLU A 69 13.57 -3.39 5.54
CA GLU A 69 12.59 -4.43 5.20
C GLU A 69 11.51 -3.90 4.24
N ASN A 70 10.98 -2.70 4.49
CA ASN A 70 9.98 -2.07 3.62
C ASN A 70 10.53 -1.66 2.24
N THR A 71 11.86 -1.54 2.09
CA THR A 71 12.50 -1.18 0.81
C THR A 71 12.84 -2.43 -0.01
N ASN A 72 12.75 -3.64 0.57
CA ASN A 72 13.10 -4.87 -0.12
C ASN A 72 11.96 -5.33 -1.06
N LEU A 73 12.24 -5.35 -2.36
CA LEU A 73 11.31 -5.79 -3.41
C LEU A 73 11.02 -7.29 -3.37
N ASP A 74 11.98 -8.09 -2.90
CA ASP A 74 11.87 -9.55 -2.82
C ASP A 74 11.19 -10.01 -1.53
N SER A 75 10.80 -9.09 -0.65
CA SER A 75 9.91 -9.43 0.45
C SER A 75 8.55 -9.73 -0.14
N GLU A 76 8.28 -11.01 -0.44
CA GLU A 76 6.94 -11.50 -0.73
C GLU A 76 6.01 -10.86 0.29
N ALA A 77 5.10 -10.02 -0.19
CA ALA A 77 4.10 -9.43 0.67
C ALA A 77 3.31 -10.61 1.21
N ILE A 78 3.55 -10.97 2.49
CA ILE A 78 2.63 -11.87 3.19
C ILE A 78 1.30 -11.15 3.11
N SER A 79 0.40 -11.68 2.28
CA SER A 79 -0.93 -11.13 2.13
C SER A 79 -1.57 -11.22 3.51
N SER A 80 -1.75 -10.06 4.14
CA SER A 80 -2.52 -9.93 5.37
C SER A 80 -4.01 -9.80 5.06
N GLU A 81 -4.39 -10.04 3.81
CA GLU A 81 -5.79 -10.03 3.40
C GLU A 81 -6.52 -11.11 4.20
N PRO A 82 -7.63 -10.75 4.87
CA PRO A 82 -8.41 -11.70 5.61
C PRO A 82 -9.06 -12.71 4.65
N GLU A 83 -9.13 -13.97 5.05
CA GLU A 83 -9.80 -15.04 4.29
C GLU A 83 -11.29 -14.72 4.04
N VAL A 84 -11.90 -13.89 4.88
CA VAL A 84 -13.28 -13.43 4.75
C VAL A 84 -13.31 -11.90 4.72
N ILE A 85 -13.78 -11.34 3.60
CA ILE A 85 -13.93 -9.90 3.38
C ILE A 85 -15.42 -9.57 3.56
N ASP A 86 -15.79 -9.11 4.76
CA ASP A 86 -17.16 -8.65 5.08
C ASP A 86 -17.36 -7.14 4.85
N ASP A 87 -16.28 -6.43 4.56
CA ASP A 87 -16.19 -4.98 4.44
C ASP A 87 -14.95 -4.65 3.61
N ALA A 88 -14.88 -3.43 3.08
CA ALA A 88 -13.77 -2.98 2.25
C ALA A 88 -12.44 -3.08 3.02
N TYR A 89 -11.58 -3.99 2.58
CA TYR A 89 -10.20 -4.10 3.04
C TYR A 89 -9.30 -3.26 2.14
N LEU A 90 -8.55 -2.32 2.73
CA LEU A 90 -7.59 -1.50 2.01
C LEU A 90 -6.18 -1.86 2.47
N SER A 91 -5.28 -2.05 1.50
CA SER A 91 -3.85 -2.19 1.74
C SER A 91 -3.08 -1.19 0.90
N PHE A 92 -2.15 -0.49 1.53
CA PHE A 92 -1.24 0.46 0.92
C PHE A 92 0.17 0.17 1.41
N ARG A 93 1.11 0.08 0.48
CA ARG A 93 2.54 -0.01 0.76
C ARG A 93 3.29 0.92 -0.18
N PHE A 94 4.24 1.65 0.38
CA PHE A 94 5.19 2.50 -0.31
C PHE A 94 6.57 1.90 -0.19
N HIS A 95 7.22 1.68 -1.32
CA HIS A 95 8.63 1.32 -1.40
C HIS A 95 9.33 2.23 -2.40
N LEU A 96 10.63 2.41 -2.22
CA LEU A 96 11.48 3.08 -3.19
C LEU A 96 12.28 2.02 -3.93
N GLU A 97 12.12 1.98 -5.24
CA GLU A 97 12.90 1.06 -6.06
C GLU A 97 14.37 1.51 -6.11
N CYS A 98 15.26 0.59 -5.77
CA CYS A 98 16.70 0.74 -5.96
C CYS A 98 17.28 -0.60 -6.42
N ASP A 99 18.35 -0.56 -7.21
CA ASP A 99 19.06 -1.80 -7.56
C ASP A 99 19.69 -2.47 -6.32
N ALA A 100 20.03 -3.75 -6.46
CA ALA A 100 20.57 -4.55 -5.36
C ALA A 100 21.88 -3.98 -4.77
N THR A 101 22.69 -3.29 -5.57
CA THR A 101 23.95 -2.69 -5.11
C THR A 101 23.66 -1.50 -4.20
N ASN A 102 22.74 -0.64 -4.62
CA ASN A 102 22.29 0.52 -3.86
C ASN A 102 21.55 0.12 -2.59
N TYR A 103 20.74 -0.94 -2.62
CA TYR A 103 20.07 -1.49 -1.44
C TYR A 103 21.07 -1.95 -0.36
N GLU A 104 22.04 -2.79 -0.72
CA GLU A 104 23.05 -3.27 0.23
C GLU A 104 23.94 -2.13 0.74
N ALA A 105 24.31 -1.18 -0.12
CA ALA A 105 25.04 0.02 0.28
C ALA A 105 24.27 0.86 1.31
N LYS A 106 22.95 1.05 1.11
CA LYS A 106 22.08 1.79 2.03
C LYS A 106 21.95 1.07 3.37
N LYS A 107 21.79 -0.25 3.34
CA LYS A 107 21.73 -1.10 4.55
C LYS A 107 22.99 -1.00 5.39
N VAL A 108 24.17 -1.10 4.78
CA VAL A 108 25.46 -0.94 5.47
C VAL A 108 25.59 0.48 6.05
N ARG A 109 25.23 1.52 5.27
CA ARG A 109 25.30 2.92 5.70
C ARG A 109 24.42 3.18 6.93
N LEU A 110 23.17 2.75 6.91
CA LEU A 110 22.24 2.92 8.05
C LEU A 110 22.69 2.13 9.28
N ALA A 111 23.21 0.91 9.11
CA ALA A 111 23.78 0.13 10.21
C ALA A 111 24.98 0.83 10.85
N ASN A 112 25.85 1.44 10.03
CA ASN A 112 26.97 2.25 10.52
C ASN A 112 26.49 3.47 11.31
N LEU A 113 25.44 4.18 10.85
CA LEU A 113 24.87 5.31 11.59
C LEU A 113 24.31 4.90 12.96
N VAL A 114 23.64 3.73 13.06
CA VAL A 114 23.18 3.19 14.35
C VAL A 114 24.37 2.88 15.27
N SER A 115 25.42 2.25 14.75
CA SER A 115 26.65 1.97 15.50
C SER A 115 27.33 3.26 15.98
N ASN A 116 27.40 4.26 15.10
CA ASN A 116 27.99 5.58 15.37
C ASN A 116 27.23 6.33 16.47
N ARG A 117 25.88 6.30 16.44
CA ARG A 117 25.04 6.84 17.51
C ARG A 117 25.33 6.15 18.84
N ASN A 118 25.40 4.82 18.85
CA ASN A 118 25.68 4.07 20.07
C ASN A 118 27.07 4.35 20.63
N LYS A 119 28.08 4.48 19.77
CA LYS A 119 29.43 4.89 20.18
C LYS A 119 29.43 6.29 20.81
N LEU A 120 28.75 7.25 20.18
CA LEU A 120 28.64 8.61 20.70
C LEU A 120 27.99 8.65 22.09
N VAL A 121 26.89 7.91 22.26
CA VAL A 121 26.09 7.95 23.50
C VAL A 121 26.70 7.09 24.62
N HIS A 122 27.28 5.94 24.30
CA HIS A 122 27.68 4.93 25.30
C HIS A 122 29.19 4.73 25.44
N HIS A 123 29.99 5.07 24.42
CA HIS A 123 31.42 4.75 24.39
C HIS A 123 32.34 5.96 24.22
N LEU A 124 31.78 7.18 24.12
CA LEU A 124 32.59 8.38 23.99
C LEU A 124 33.32 8.73 25.29
N LEU A 125 32.64 8.65 26.44
CA LEU A 125 33.16 9.12 27.72
C LEU A 125 34.52 8.49 28.10
N PRO A 126 34.75 7.18 27.93
CA PRO A 126 36.06 6.58 28.23
C PRO A 126 37.19 7.00 27.28
N ARG A 127 36.87 7.50 26.07
CA ARG A 127 37.85 7.92 25.06
C ARG A 127 38.18 9.41 25.13
N PHE A 128 37.32 10.20 25.77
CA PHE A 128 37.45 11.65 25.83
C PHE A 128 38.25 12.07 27.07
N ASP A 129 39.48 12.53 26.86
CA ASP A 129 40.31 13.14 27.91
C ASP A 129 40.18 14.67 27.85
N SER A 130 39.39 15.23 28.77
CA SER A 130 39.16 16.67 28.87
C SER A 130 40.38 17.47 29.34
N ASN A 131 41.48 16.80 29.72
CA ASN A 131 42.73 17.46 30.09
C ASN A 131 43.74 17.53 28.94
N SER A 132 43.40 16.94 27.78
CA SER A 132 44.28 16.88 26.61
C SER A 132 43.70 17.63 25.42
N VAL A 133 44.43 18.66 24.96
CA VAL A 133 44.07 19.40 23.74
C VAL A 133 44.09 18.48 22.51
N ASP A 134 45.02 17.53 22.45
CA ASP A 134 45.09 16.57 21.34
C ASP A 134 43.90 15.60 21.35
N SER A 135 43.46 15.13 22.53
CA SER A 135 42.23 14.34 22.65
C SER A 135 41.03 15.13 22.17
N CYS A 136 40.91 16.40 22.58
CA CYS A 136 39.83 17.28 22.12
C CYS A 136 39.83 17.47 20.60
N ARG A 137 41.02 17.65 20.00
CA ARG A 137 41.15 17.79 18.54
C ARG A 137 40.70 16.52 17.83
N ILE A 138 41.23 15.35 18.22
CA ILE A 138 40.90 14.06 17.58
C ILE A 138 39.40 13.77 17.67
N ILE A 139 38.80 13.89 18.86
CA ILE A 139 37.37 13.68 19.05
C ILE A 139 36.55 14.73 18.29
N GLY A 140 37.00 15.98 18.28
CA GLY A 140 36.37 17.07 17.54
C GLY A 140 36.34 16.82 16.03
N ASP A 141 37.43 16.28 15.47
CA ASP A 141 37.53 15.91 14.04
C ASP A 141 36.63 14.69 13.73
N GLU A 142 36.61 13.66 14.59
CA GLU A 142 35.69 12.51 14.47
C GLU A 142 34.22 12.94 14.47
N LEU A 143 33.85 13.87 15.36
CA LEU A 143 32.48 14.39 15.44
C LEU A 143 32.10 15.22 14.22
N ASP A 144 33.04 15.93 13.59
CA ASP A 144 32.77 16.68 12.37
C ASP A 144 32.49 15.76 11.19
N GLU A 145 33.32 14.72 10.99
CA GLU A 145 33.08 13.74 9.94
C GLU A 145 31.75 13.00 10.15
N GLN A 146 31.48 12.55 11.39
CA GLN A 146 30.20 11.95 11.74
C GLN A 146 29.03 12.90 11.42
N SER A 147 29.17 14.21 11.66
CA SER A 147 28.10 15.17 11.37
C SER A 147 27.84 15.36 9.88
N LYS A 148 28.85 15.14 9.04
CA LYS A 148 28.71 15.20 7.58
C LYS A 148 27.91 13.99 7.09
N GLU A 149 28.28 12.79 7.53
CA GLU A 149 27.56 11.55 7.20
C GLU A 149 26.08 11.60 7.62
N ILE A 150 25.79 12.08 8.83
CA ILE A 150 24.40 12.17 9.31
C ILE A 150 23.58 13.15 8.45
N ARG A 151 24.17 14.30 8.07
CA ARG A 151 23.46 15.29 7.24
C ARG A 151 23.15 14.78 5.85
N GLU A 152 24.09 14.08 5.22
CA GLU A 152 23.86 13.45 3.91
C GLU A 152 22.65 12.49 3.99
N GLU A 153 22.60 11.64 5.02
CA GLU A 153 21.48 10.73 5.21
C GLU A 153 20.16 11.44 5.55
N ILE A 154 20.21 12.54 6.32
CA ILE A 154 19.01 13.36 6.61
C ILE A 154 18.41 13.92 5.33
N GLU A 155 19.23 14.44 4.42
CA GLU A 155 18.74 15.00 3.16
C GLU A 155 18.12 13.92 2.26
N ASP A 156 18.72 12.73 2.20
CA ASP A 156 18.13 11.55 1.55
C ASP A 156 16.75 11.21 2.15
N LEU A 157 16.66 11.12 3.48
CA LEU A 157 15.38 10.80 4.14
C LEU A 157 14.33 11.89 3.95
N LYS A 158 14.71 13.18 3.90
CA LYS A 158 13.78 14.28 3.58
C LYS A 158 13.21 14.16 2.17
N ALA A 159 14.04 13.77 1.20
CA ALA A 159 13.56 13.49 -0.16
C ALA A 159 12.53 12.34 -0.15
N ASN A 160 12.79 11.30 0.63
CA ASN A 160 11.90 10.13 0.76
C ASN A 160 10.58 10.48 1.47
N VAL A 161 10.62 11.28 2.54
CA VAL A 161 9.43 11.85 3.19
C VAL A 161 8.59 12.63 2.17
N SER A 162 9.23 13.49 1.39
CA SER A 162 8.56 14.30 0.37
C SER A 162 7.97 13.45 -0.76
N ALA A 163 8.63 12.34 -1.12
CA ALA A 163 8.11 11.39 -2.10
C ALA A 163 6.86 10.66 -1.56
N LEU A 164 6.92 10.19 -0.31
CA LEU A 164 5.80 9.53 0.35
C LEU A 164 4.57 10.44 0.47
N ASP A 165 4.75 11.70 0.88
CA ASP A 165 3.63 12.64 0.97
C ASP A 165 3.03 12.99 -0.38
N ARG A 166 3.86 13.14 -1.43
CA ARG A 166 3.38 13.32 -2.80
C ARG A 166 2.57 12.10 -3.27
N ALA A 167 3.07 10.89 -3.04
CA ALA A 167 2.38 9.66 -3.43
C ALA A 167 1.02 9.54 -2.76
N LYS A 168 0.93 9.83 -1.46
CA LYS A 168 -0.34 9.87 -0.72
C LYS A 168 -1.31 10.90 -1.30
N ASN A 169 -0.86 12.12 -1.56
CA ASN A 169 -1.72 13.17 -2.09
C ASN A 169 -2.26 12.81 -3.49
N LEU A 170 -1.43 12.20 -4.33
CA LEU A 170 -1.85 11.69 -5.64
C LEU A 170 -2.90 10.59 -5.48
N LEU A 171 -2.68 9.62 -4.59
CA LEU A 171 -3.64 8.54 -4.33
C LEU A 171 -4.97 9.09 -3.80
N VAL A 172 -4.94 10.00 -2.82
CA VAL A 172 -6.15 10.64 -2.28
C VAL A 172 -6.89 11.45 -3.35
N SER A 173 -6.16 12.17 -4.20
CA SER A 173 -6.77 12.94 -5.30
C SER A 173 -7.44 12.03 -6.31
N PHE A 174 -6.79 10.92 -6.67
CA PHE A 174 -7.33 9.90 -7.56
C PHE A 174 -8.59 9.24 -6.98
N LEU A 175 -8.55 8.76 -5.73
CA LEU A 175 -9.70 8.11 -5.09
C LEU A 175 -10.92 9.04 -4.98
N ASN A 176 -10.69 10.35 -4.89
CA ASN A 176 -11.77 11.35 -4.87
C ASN A 176 -12.26 11.76 -6.27
N SER A 177 -11.55 11.39 -7.34
CA SER A 177 -11.98 11.67 -8.72
C SER A 177 -13.16 10.77 -9.12
N GLU A 178 -13.87 11.15 -10.18
CA GLU A 178 -14.97 10.33 -10.69
C GLU A 178 -14.48 8.97 -11.21
N GLU A 179 -13.30 8.94 -11.82
CA GLU A 179 -12.63 7.71 -12.26
C GLU A 179 -12.29 6.80 -11.06
N GLY A 180 -11.74 7.36 -9.99
CA GLY A 180 -11.41 6.59 -8.78
C GLY A 180 -12.65 6.01 -8.10
N LYS A 181 -13.71 6.81 -7.94
CA LYS A 181 -14.99 6.32 -7.40
C LYS A 181 -15.58 5.21 -8.26
N LYS A 182 -15.54 5.37 -9.59
CA LYS A 182 -16.02 4.36 -10.52
C LYS A 182 -15.24 3.06 -10.41
N ILE A 183 -13.91 3.11 -10.27
CA ILE A 183 -13.07 1.92 -10.07
C ILE A 183 -13.39 1.23 -8.73
N MET A 184 -13.67 1.98 -7.67
CA MET A 184 -14.06 1.42 -6.37
C MET A 184 -15.43 0.74 -6.44
N GLU A 185 -16.43 1.38 -7.06
CA GLU A 185 -17.76 0.81 -7.27
C GLU A 185 -17.68 -0.45 -8.14
N TYR A 186 -16.93 -0.38 -9.25
CA TYR A 186 -16.64 -1.51 -10.13
C TYR A 186 -16.01 -2.69 -9.36
N SER A 187 -14.93 -2.43 -8.62
CA SER A 187 -14.18 -3.47 -7.87
C SER A 187 -15.03 -4.14 -6.79
N TYR A 188 -15.95 -3.38 -6.17
CA TYR A 188 -16.91 -3.93 -5.23
C TYR A 188 -17.94 -4.83 -5.95
N LEU A 189 -18.56 -4.35 -7.02
CA LEU A 189 -19.64 -5.05 -7.70
C LEU A 189 -19.19 -6.38 -8.33
N ILE A 190 -18.01 -6.44 -8.95
CA ILE A 190 -17.54 -7.65 -9.65
C ILE A 190 -17.29 -8.83 -8.70
N ASN A 191 -17.04 -8.57 -7.41
CA ASN A 191 -16.81 -9.61 -6.41
C ASN A 191 -18.09 -10.04 -5.68
N THR A 192 -19.25 -9.50 -6.07
CA THR A 192 -20.52 -9.89 -5.45
C THR A 192 -20.97 -11.28 -5.92
N PRO A 193 -21.67 -12.06 -5.06
CA PRO A 193 -22.21 -13.37 -5.44
C PRO A 193 -23.09 -13.32 -6.69
N LEU A 194 -23.86 -12.24 -6.86
CA LEU A 194 -24.71 -12.01 -8.02
C LEU A 194 -23.90 -11.92 -9.32
N VAL A 195 -22.84 -11.11 -9.33
CA VAL A 195 -22.04 -10.87 -10.54
C VAL A 195 -21.17 -12.08 -10.88
N ILE A 196 -20.64 -12.76 -9.86
CA ILE A 196 -19.96 -14.05 -10.00
C ILE A 196 -20.89 -15.09 -10.64
N MET A 197 -22.12 -15.23 -10.13
CA MET A 197 -23.09 -16.17 -10.68
C MET A 197 -23.55 -15.77 -12.08
N LEU A 198 -23.72 -14.47 -12.38
CA LEU A 198 -23.97 -13.98 -13.72
C LEU A 198 -22.87 -14.39 -14.70
N GLY A 199 -21.61 -14.27 -14.28
CA GLY A 199 -20.45 -14.76 -15.03
C GLY A 199 -20.51 -16.26 -15.29
N LYS A 200 -20.75 -17.07 -14.24
CA LYS A 200 -20.90 -18.54 -14.38
C LYS A 200 -22.00 -18.89 -15.38
N ILE A 201 -23.17 -18.23 -15.28
CA ILE A 201 -24.29 -18.47 -16.18
C ILE A 201 -23.93 -18.07 -17.62
N ALA A 202 -23.22 -16.96 -17.81
CA ALA A 202 -22.78 -16.51 -19.13
C ALA A 202 -21.86 -17.53 -19.82
N VAL A 203 -21.02 -18.24 -19.07
CA VAL A 203 -20.15 -19.30 -19.62
C VAL A 203 -20.90 -20.61 -19.82
N GLN A 204 -21.72 -21.03 -18.85
CA GLN A 204 -22.31 -22.37 -18.82
C GLN A 204 -23.61 -22.50 -19.62
N ARG A 205 -24.33 -21.39 -19.85
CA ARG A 205 -25.67 -21.38 -20.46
C ARG A 205 -25.74 -20.52 -21.74
N GLN A 206 -24.59 -20.24 -22.36
CA GLN A 206 -24.53 -19.54 -23.63
C GLN A 206 -25.24 -20.31 -24.75
N ARG A 207 -25.91 -19.57 -25.62
CA ARG A 207 -26.40 -20.05 -26.91
C ARG A 207 -25.22 -20.35 -27.84
N ALA A 208 -25.51 -20.94 -29.01
CA ALA A 208 -24.49 -21.21 -30.03
C ALA A 208 -23.76 -19.96 -30.53
N ASP A 209 -24.36 -18.77 -30.37
CA ASP A 209 -23.77 -17.46 -30.73
C ASP A 209 -22.97 -16.80 -29.58
N GLY A 210 -22.84 -17.50 -28.44
CA GLY A 210 -22.11 -17.01 -27.26
C GLY A 210 -22.92 -16.06 -26.36
N TRP A 211 -24.20 -15.81 -26.64
CA TRP A 211 -25.05 -14.94 -25.83
C TRP A 211 -25.96 -15.70 -24.87
N THR A 212 -26.25 -15.10 -23.71
CA THR A 212 -27.15 -15.66 -22.69
C THR A 212 -28.35 -14.75 -22.46
N LEU A 213 -29.55 -15.31 -22.30
CA LEU A 213 -30.76 -14.53 -22.01
C LEU A 213 -30.77 -14.01 -20.57
N ILE A 214 -30.98 -12.70 -20.40
CA ILE A 214 -31.02 -12.09 -19.07
C ILE A 214 -32.16 -12.68 -18.20
N ASN A 215 -33.27 -13.06 -18.82
CA ASN A 215 -34.41 -13.65 -18.12
C ASN A 215 -34.07 -15.02 -17.54
N THR A 216 -33.35 -15.85 -18.30
CA THR A 216 -32.86 -17.15 -17.83
C THR A 216 -31.89 -16.96 -16.67
N ALA A 217 -30.96 -16.02 -16.79
CA ALA A 217 -30.05 -15.69 -15.70
C ALA A 217 -30.79 -15.18 -14.46
N GLY A 218 -31.80 -14.33 -14.63
CA GLY A 218 -32.61 -13.82 -13.52
C GLY A 218 -33.43 -14.90 -12.82
N GLN A 219 -33.92 -15.91 -13.53
CA GLN A 219 -34.58 -17.07 -12.92
C GLN A 219 -33.60 -17.91 -12.10
N LEU A 220 -32.41 -18.18 -12.64
CA LEU A 220 -31.37 -18.95 -11.94
C LEU A 220 -30.85 -18.21 -10.71
N LEU A 221 -30.63 -16.90 -10.79
CA LEU A 221 -30.26 -16.08 -9.63
C LEU A 221 -31.33 -16.14 -8.55
N LYS A 222 -32.62 -16.05 -8.89
CA LYS A 222 -33.71 -16.18 -7.90
C LYS A 222 -33.79 -17.57 -7.29
N GLN A 223 -33.38 -18.60 -8.01
CA GLN A 223 -33.38 -19.97 -7.52
C GLN A 223 -32.21 -20.25 -6.56
N HIS A 224 -31.04 -19.70 -6.85
CA HIS A 224 -29.80 -20.03 -6.14
C HIS A 224 -29.34 -18.97 -5.14
N LEU A 225 -29.70 -17.70 -5.36
CA LEU A 225 -29.34 -16.55 -4.52
C LEU A 225 -30.58 -15.66 -4.26
N PRO A 226 -31.71 -16.21 -3.75
CA PRO A 226 -32.95 -15.45 -3.57
C PRO A 226 -32.80 -14.24 -2.63
N GLU A 227 -31.99 -14.38 -1.58
CA GLU A 227 -31.75 -13.32 -0.59
C GLU A 227 -30.98 -12.15 -1.20
N GLU A 228 -29.92 -12.42 -1.97
CA GLU A 228 -29.12 -11.39 -2.66
C GLU A 228 -29.94 -10.63 -3.71
N VAL A 229 -30.82 -11.33 -4.42
CA VAL A 229 -31.72 -10.70 -5.39
C VAL A 229 -32.75 -9.80 -4.70
N ALA A 230 -33.20 -10.16 -3.49
CA ALA A 230 -34.16 -9.35 -2.73
C ALA A 230 -33.58 -7.99 -2.31
N VAL A 231 -32.28 -7.97 -1.95
CA VAL A 231 -31.56 -6.76 -1.50
C VAL A 231 -30.86 -6.01 -2.63
N LEU A 232 -31.18 -6.30 -3.91
CA LEU A 232 -30.50 -5.73 -5.08
C LEU A 232 -30.41 -4.20 -5.07
N LYS A 233 -31.49 -3.55 -4.63
CA LYS A 233 -31.57 -2.09 -4.56
C LYS A 233 -30.93 -1.54 -3.29
N GLU A 234 -31.08 -2.24 -2.18
CA GLU A 234 -30.66 -1.78 -0.84
C GLU A 234 -29.16 -1.92 -0.64
N ASN A 235 -28.57 -3.04 -1.07
CA ASN A 235 -27.16 -3.36 -0.87
C ASN A 235 -26.27 -3.01 -2.07
N TYR A 236 -26.83 -2.97 -3.29
CA TYR A 236 -26.06 -2.72 -4.52
C TYR A 236 -26.54 -1.51 -5.31
N GLY A 237 -27.55 -0.77 -4.84
CA GLY A 237 -28.02 0.46 -5.50
C GLY A 237 -28.73 0.26 -6.85
N HIS A 238 -28.94 -0.98 -7.30
CA HIS A 238 -29.46 -1.28 -8.63
C HIS A 238 -30.92 -1.74 -8.61
N LYS A 239 -31.75 -1.15 -9.48
CA LYS A 239 -33.19 -1.46 -9.55
C LYS A 239 -33.51 -2.69 -10.42
N SER A 240 -32.53 -3.20 -11.16
CA SER A 240 -32.69 -4.32 -12.10
C SER A 240 -31.37 -5.04 -12.36
N LEU A 241 -31.45 -6.30 -12.82
CA LEU A 241 -30.27 -7.03 -13.28
C LEU A 241 -29.60 -6.34 -14.48
N LYS A 242 -30.38 -5.69 -15.34
CA LYS A 242 -29.86 -4.91 -16.47
C LYS A 242 -28.96 -3.76 -16.00
N SER A 243 -29.39 -3.01 -14.98
CA SER A 243 -28.59 -1.91 -14.42
C SER A 243 -27.34 -2.41 -13.69
N LEU A 244 -27.42 -3.56 -13.00
CA LEU A 244 -26.26 -4.18 -12.35
C LEU A 244 -25.22 -4.62 -13.41
N ILE A 245 -25.66 -5.35 -14.43
CA ILE A 245 -24.78 -5.84 -15.51
C ILE A 245 -24.06 -4.68 -16.22
N LEU A 246 -24.76 -3.57 -16.48
CA LEU A 246 -24.15 -2.37 -17.06
C LEU A 246 -23.08 -1.76 -16.16
N ALA A 247 -23.36 -1.62 -14.87
CA ALA A 247 -22.45 -1.00 -13.91
C ALA A 247 -21.15 -1.81 -13.73
N THR A 248 -21.21 -3.13 -13.93
CA THR A 248 -20.03 -3.99 -13.81
C THR A 248 -19.06 -3.88 -14.98
N GLU A 249 -19.42 -3.29 -16.12
CA GLU A 249 -18.59 -3.15 -17.33
C GLU A 249 -17.86 -4.41 -17.87
N ILE A 250 -18.03 -5.61 -17.30
CA ILE A 250 -17.41 -6.88 -17.73
C ILE A 250 -18.30 -7.70 -18.67
N PHE A 251 -19.53 -7.24 -18.90
CA PHE A 251 -20.47 -7.88 -19.81
C PHE A 251 -20.79 -6.96 -21.00
N ASP A 252 -20.92 -7.57 -22.17
CA ASP A 252 -21.63 -6.96 -23.29
C ASP A 252 -23.13 -7.20 -23.11
N MET A 253 -23.96 -6.27 -23.60
CA MET A 253 -25.40 -6.46 -23.70
C MET A 253 -25.92 -6.19 -25.11
N HIS A 254 -26.94 -6.94 -25.48
CA HIS A 254 -27.59 -6.84 -26.78
C HIS A 254 -29.11 -6.99 -26.63
N GLU A 255 -29.88 -6.21 -27.37
CA GLU A 255 -31.33 -6.34 -27.44
C GLU A 255 -31.73 -6.94 -28.79
N GLU A 256 -32.49 -8.03 -28.75
CA GLU A 256 -32.96 -8.75 -29.93
C GLU A 256 -34.49 -8.64 -30.01
N THR A 257 -35.01 -8.37 -31.21
CA THR A 257 -36.46 -8.40 -31.46
C THR A 257 -36.89 -9.83 -31.76
N THR A 258 -37.93 -10.28 -31.09
CA THR A 258 -38.52 -11.61 -31.27
C THR A 258 -39.48 -11.62 -32.45
N ASP A 259 -39.71 -12.80 -33.04
CA ASP A 259 -40.64 -13.01 -34.16
C ASP A 259 -42.08 -12.55 -33.87
N LYS A 260 -42.43 -12.40 -32.58
CA LYS A 260 -43.74 -11.91 -32.11
C LYS A 260 -43.75 -10.40 -31.82
N GLY A 261 -42.69 -9.67 -32.18
CA GLY A 261 -42.57 -8.22 -31.99
C GLY A 261 -42.17 -7.74 -30.58
N GLY A 262 -41.88 -8.66 -29.65
CA GLY A 262 -41.34 -8.30 -28.32
C GLY A 262 -39.82 -8.19 -28.31
N THR A 263 -39.24 -7.51 -27.32
CA THR A 263 -37.77 -7.39 -27.17
C THR A 263 -37.25 -8.33 -26.09
N ARG A 264 -36.12 -8.99 -26.33
CA ARG A 264 -35.38 -9.77 -25.31
C ARG A 264 -33.96 -9.24 -25.16
N VAL A 265 -33.49 -9.16 -23.92
CA VAL A 265 -32.14 -8.68 -23.59
C VAL A 265 -31.22 -9.87 -23.37
N LEU A 266 -30.06 -9.82 -24.00
CA LEU A 266 -29.00 -10.79 -23.90
C LEU A 266 -27.75 -10.16 -23.31
N TYR A 267 -26.93 -10.98 -22.68
CA TYR A 267 -25.62 -10.58 -22.16
C TYR A 267 -24.59 -11.69 -22.37
N ARG A 268 -23.31 -11.31 -22.39
CA ARG A 268 -22.17 -12.24 -22.40
C ARG A 268 -20.97 -11.58 -21.73
N LEU A 269 -19.98 -12.36 -21.30
CA LEU A 269 -18.71 -11.80 -20.85
C LEU A 269 -17.98 -11.09 -22.00
N LYS A 270 -17.39 -9.94 -21.71
CA LYS A 270 -16.55 -9.21 -22.68
C LYS A 270 -15.31 -10.01 -23.02
N SER A 271 -14.86 -9.88 -24.27
CA SER A 271 -13.58 -10.45 -24.71
C SER A 271 -12.43 -9.96 -23.83
N GLY A 272 -11.65 -10.88 -23.27
CA GLY A 272 -10.53 -10.58 -22.36
C GLY A 272 -10.89 -10.55 -20.87
N CYS A 273 -12.17 -10.70 -20.51
CA CYS A 273 -12.57 -10.98 -19.13
C CYS A 273 -12.63 -12.49 -18.91
N GLU A 274 -11.99 -12.98 -17.86
CA GLU A 274 -11.99 -14.40 -17.50
C GLU A 274 -12.54 -14.59 -16.08
N LEU A 275 -13.20 -15.73 -15.88
CA LEU A 275 -13.56 -16.20 -14.54
C LEU A 275 -12.43 -17.09 -14.05
N SER A 276 -11.74 -16.67 -13.00
CA SER A 276 -10.83 -17.56 -12.29
C SER A 276 -11.60 -18.29 -11.18
N PHE A 277 -11.56 -19.61 -11.22
CA PHE A 277 -12.05 -20.46 -10.14
C PHE A 277 -10.83 -20.85 -9.31
N ALA A 278 -10.75 -20.42 -8.04
CA ALA A 278 -9.71 -20.94 -7.17
C ALA A 278 -9.85 -22.46 -7.02
N LYS A 279 -8.71 -23.16 -6.94
CA LYS A 279 -8.63 -24.64 -6.82
C LYS A 279 -9.23 -25.11 -5.48
N PRO A 280 -9.57 -26.42 -5.34
CA PRO A 280 -10.55 -26.93 -4.37
C PRO A 280 -9.98 -27.11 -2.97
N ALA A 281 -9.53 -26.02 -2.36
CA ALA A 281 -9.41 -25.87 -0.92
C ALA A 281 -10.13 -24.60 -0.45
N ASP A 282 -10.26 -23.59 -1.33
CA ASP A 282 -10.96 -22.33 -1.06
C ASP A 282 -12.10 -22.15 -2.07
N GLU A 283 -13.35 -22.13 -1.60
CA GLU A 283 -14.53 -21.82 -2.40
C GLU A 283 -14.61 -20.32 -2.74
N GLN A 284 -13.52 -19.68 -3.18
CA GLN A 284 -13.53 -18.31 -3.67
C GLN A 284 -13.47 -18.28 -5.21
N ILE A 285 -14.45 -17.62 -5.81
CA ILE A 285 -14.46 -17.33 -7.25
C ILE A 285 -14.08 -15.86 -7.40
N ILE A 286 -13.00 -15.60 -8.13
CA ILE A 286 -12.51 -14.24 -8.34
C ILE A 286 -12.71 -13.90 -9.81
N LEU A 287 -13.50 -12.85 -10.06
CA LEU A 287 -13.60 -12.25 -11.37
C LEU A 287 -12.43 -11.30 -11.55
N THR A 288 -11.47 -11.66 -12.40
CA THR A 288 -10.34 -10.78 -12.73
C THR A 288 -10.55 -10.18 -14.12
N SER A 289 -10.66 -8.87 -14.19
CA SER A 289 -10.47 -8.15 -15.45
C SER A 289 -9.01 -7.77 -15.57
N LYS A 290 -8.32 -8.19 -16.64
CA LYS A 290 -7.14 -7.46 -17.07
C LYS A 290 -7.61 -6.09 -17.55
N LEU A 291 -7.41 -5.06 -16.73
CA LEU A 291 -7.37 -3.69 -17.24
C LEU A 291 -6.17 -3.66 -18.19
N ILE A 292 -6.43 -3.89 -19.48
CA ILE A 292 -5.48 -3.56 -20.52
C ILE A 292 -5.32 -2.05 -20.42
N SER A 293 -4.20 -1.62 -19.85
CA SER A 293 -3.72 -0.26 -20.02
C SER A 293 -3.55 -0.04 -21.52
N ASN A 294 -4.56 0.54 -22.16
CA ASN A 294 -4.35 1.23 -23.43
C ASN A 294 -3.52 2.47 -23.13
N SER A 295 -2.22 2.28 -22.89
CA SER A 295 -1.23 3.29 -23.24
C SER A 295 -1.12 3.26 -24.76
N GLY A 296 -2.06 3.94 -25.41
CA GLY A 296 -2.00 4.27 -26.83
C GLY A 296 -1.39 5.65 -26.99
N ASP A 297 -0.22 5.66 -27.64
CA ASP A 297 0.54 6.75 -28.28
C ASP A 297 0.94 8.00 -27.48
#